data_AF-A0AAX6ID13-F1
#
_entry.id   AF-A0AAX6ID13-F1
#
_cell.length_a   1.000
_cell.length_b   1.000
_cell.length_c   1.000
_cell.angle_alpha   90.00
_cell.angle_beta   90.00
_cell.angle_gamma   90.00
#
_symmetry.space_group_name_H-M   'P 1'
#
loop_
_entity.id
_entity.type
_entity.pdbx_description
1 polymer ?
#
loop_
_entity_poly.entity_id
_entity_poly.type
_entity_poly.pdbx_seq_one_letter_code
_entity_poly.pdbx_strand_id
1 'polypeptide(L)'
;MDVTNIVEKRAEDVYGAFNILIRRKPKENNFKAILESIRALMNEYCIVPYWLHNIFLGYGNPSAAQWKSFLMTNFLFHQNYNFDHQFRFFF
;
A
#
# COMPACT_ATOMS: atom_id res chain seq x y z
N MET A 1 25.90 5.71 -13.48
CA MET A 1 26.77 4.61 -13.03
C MET A 1 27.47 3.96 -14.21
N ASP A 2 26.77 3.44 -15.22
CA ASP A 2 27.46 2.78 -16.34
C ASP A 2 28.13 3.77 -17.30
N VAL A 3 27.45 4.84 -17.70
CA VAL A 3 28.03 5.91 -18.55
C VAL A 3 29.20 6.61 -17.86
N THR A 4 29.13 6.80 -16.54
CA THR A 4 30.21 7.38 -15.74
C THR A 4 31.44 6.46 -15.69
N ASN A 5 31.24 5.13 -15.68
CA ASN A 5 32.33 4.16 -15.70
C ASN A 5 33.05 4.10 -17.06
N ILE A 6 32.34 4.32 -18.18
CA ILE A 6 32.94 4.41 -19.51
C ILE A 6 33.92 5.59 -19.57
N VAL A 7 33.52 6.74 -19.01
CA VAL A 7 34.33 7.97 -18.99
C VAL A 7 35.54 7.83 -18.05
N GLU A 8 35.34 7.29 -16.85
CA GLU A 8 36.39 7.24 -15.82
C GLU A 8 37.36 6.07 -15.99
N LYS A 9 36.90 4.91 -16.50
CA LYS A 9 37.70 3.68 -16.57
C LYS A 9 37.97 3.19 -17.99
N ARG A 10 37.56 3.93 -19.03
CA ARG A 10 37.59 3.48 -20.44
C ARG A 10 36.96 2.09 -20.61
N ALA A 11 35.92 1.81 -19.83
CA ALA A 11 35.18 0.55 -19.95
C ALA A 11 34.47 0.49 -21.31
N GLU A 12 34.40 -0.70 -21.91
CA GLU A 12 33.68 -0.90 -23.17
C GLU A 12 32.20 -0.55 -23.05
N ASP A 13 31.63 -0.04 -24.14
CA ASP A 13 30.21 0.28 -24.21
C ASP A 13 29.37 -1.00 -24.29
N VAL A 14 28.92 -1.44 -23.11
CA VAL A 14 28.08 -2.63 -22.93
C VAL A 14 26.78 -2.53 -23.72
N TYR A 15 26.26 -1.32 -23.94
CA TYR A 15 24.99 -1.11 -24.64
C TYR A 15 25.09 -1.34 -26.15
N GLY A 16 26.28 -1.23 -26.74
CA GLY A 16 26.53 -1.54 -28.16
C GLY A 16 26.85 -3.01 -28.45
N ALA A 17 27.14 -3.80 -27.42
CA ALA A 17 27.60 -5.20 -27.56
C ALA A 17 26.49 -6.25 -27.38
N PHE A 18 25.24 -5.84 -27.18
CA PHE A 18 24.14 -6.79 -26.95
C PHE A 18 23.73 -7.52 -28.24
N ASN A 19 23.94 -8.85 -28.23
CA ASN A 19 23.59 -9.71 -29.37
C ASN A 19 22.37 -10.61 -29.12
N ILE A 20 21.82 -10.62 -27.89
CA ILE A 20 20.75 -11.54 -27.49
C ILE A 20 19.70 -10.77 -26.69
N LEU A 21 18.43 -10.96 -27.04
CA LEU A 21 17.28 -10.47 -26.28
C LEU A 21 16.46 -11.64 -25.75
N ILE A 22 16.30 -11.72 -24.43
CA ILE A 22 15.53 -12.79 -23.77
C ILE A 22 14.19 -12.24 -23.29
N ARG A 23 13.09 -12.91 -23.65
CA ARG A 23 11.73 -12.58 -23.22
C ARG A 23 11.19 -13.61 -22.23
N ARG A 24 10.65 -13.15 -21.10
CA ARG A 24 9.97 -13.99 -20.09
C ARG A 24 8.45 -14.04 -20.33
N LYS A 25 7.79 -15.05 -19.76
CA LYS A 25 6.32 -15.17 -19.80
C LYS A 25 5.66 -13.96 -19.12
N PRO A 26 4.61 -13.36 -19.70
CA PRO A 26 3.99 -12.14 -19.14
C PRO A 26 3.50 -12.28 -17.70
N LYS A 27 2.93 -13.43 -17.32
CA LYS A 27 2.41 -13.69 -15.97
C LYS A 27 3.49 -13.68 -14.88
N GLU A 28 4.74 -13.97 -15.24
CA GLU A 28 5.87 -14.06 -14.32
C GLU A 28 6.79 -12.82 -14.42
N ASN A 29 6.52 -11.91 -15.35
CA ASN A 29 7.40 -10.78 -15.68
C ASN A 29 6.92 -9.45 -15.04
N ASN A 30 6.55 -9.49 -13.77
CA ASN A 30 5.98 -8.32 -13.07
C ASN A 30 6.92 -7.69 -12.04
N PHE A 31 8.14 -8.23 -11.90
CA PHE A 31 9.07 -7.83 -10.83
C PHE A 31 9.43 -6.34 -10.87
N LYS A 32 9.73 -5.80 -12.07
CA LYS A 32 10.06 -4.38 -12.24
C LYS A 32 8.90 -3.47 -11.82
N ALA A 33 7.69 -3.76 -12.28
CA ALA A 33 6.50 -2.95 -11.97
C ALA A 33 6.19 -2.97 -10.47
N ILE A 34 6.32 -4.13 -9.81
CA ILE A 34 6.12 -4.23 -8.36
C ILE A 34 7.15 -3.39 -7.60
N LEU A 35 8.43 -3.47 -7.97
CA LEU A 35 9.47 -2.66 -7.33
C LEU A 35 9.28 -1.16 -7.57
N GLU A 36 8.88 -0.76 -8.78
CA GLU A 36 8.55 0.62 -9.08
C GLU A 36 7.39 1.12 -8.22
N SER A 37 6.34 0.32 -8.04
CA SER A 37 5.22 0.65 -7.15
C SER A 37 5.64 0.78 -5.68
N ILE A 38 6.46 -0.13 -5.16
CA ILE A 38 7.00 -0.03 -3.80
C ILE A 38 7.84 1.23 -3.63
N ARG A 39 8.72 1.52 -4.61
CA ARG A 39 9.54 2.73 -4.60
C ARG A 39 8.67 3.98 -4.65
N ALA A 40 7.63 4.00 -5.47
CA ALA A 40 6.68 5.12 -5.54
C ALA A 40 6.00 5.34 -4.18
N LEU A 41 5.48 4.27 -3.57
CA LEU A 41 4.85 4.31 -2.24
C LEU A 41 5.78 4.85 -1.16
N MET A 42 7.07 4.53 -1.20
CA MET A 42 8.05 5.03 -0.23
C MET A 42 8.41 6.50 -0.42
N ASN A 43 8.30 7.04 -1.64
CA ASN A 43 8.66 8.42 -1.95
C ASN A 43 7.45 9.38 -1.90
N GLU A 44 6.23 8.86 -1.87
CA GLU A 44 5.02 9.64 -1.66
C GLU A 44 4.68 9.79 -0.17
N TYR A 45 3.98 10.87 0.19
CA TYR A 45 3.36 11.00 1.50
C TYR A 45 2.22 9.98 1.62
N CYS A 46 2.52 8.81 2.19
CA CYS A 46 1.53 7.79 2.43
C CYS A 46 0.57 8.26 3.54
N ILE A 47 -0.64 8.69 3.16
CA ILE A 47 -1.69 9.07 4.11
C ILE A 47 -2.37 7.78 4.59
N VAL A 48 -1.74 7.09 5.54
CA VAL A 48 -2.38 5.98 6.26
C VAL A 48 -3.31 6.59 7.32
N PRO A 49 -4.60 6.23 7.37
CA PRO A 49 -5.48 6.67 8.43
C PRO A 49 -4.91 6.34 9.81
N TYR A 50 -4.95 7.29 10.74
CA TYR A 50 -4.33 7.15 12.07
C TYR A 50 -4.76 5.88 12.82
N TRP A 51 -6.02 5.48 12.67
CA TRP A 51 -6.56 4.27 13.30
C TRP A 51 -5.94 2.97 12.74
N LEU A 52 -5.47 2.98 11.49
CA LEU A 52 -4.85 1.83 10.83
C LEU A 52 -3.33 1.84 11.01
N HIS A 53 -2.73 3.02 11.18
CA HIS A 53 -1.28 3.17 11.24
C HIS A 53 -0.64 2.28 12.32
N ASN A 54 -1.18 2.31 13.54
CA ASN A 54 -0.64 1.51 14.64
C ASN A 54 -0.81 0.00 14.40
N ILE A 55 -1.98 -0.42 13.91
CA ILE A 55 -2.30 -1.83 13.67
C ILE A 55 -1.50 -2.39 12.49
N PHE A 56 -1.31 -1.60 11.43
CA PHE A 56 -0.51 -1.96 10.27
C PHE A 56 0.97 -2.18 10.63
N LEU A 57 1.51 -1.38 11.56
CA LEU A 57 2.87 -1.52 12.07
C LEU A 57 3.01 -2.62 13.15
N GLY A 58 1.90 -3.27 13.53
CA GLY A 58 1.89 -4.33 14.55
C GLY A 58 1.90 -3.84 15.99
N TYR A 59 1.62 -2.55 16.22
CA TYR A 59 1.49 -1.95 17.56
C TYR A 59 0.02 -1.78 17.97
N GLY A 60 -0.26 -1.89 19.27
CA GLY A 60 -1.58 -1.65 19.84
C GLY A 60 -2.50 -2.88 19.86
N ASN A 61 -3.77 -2.67 20.23
CA ASN A 61 -4.76 -3.74 20.35
C ASN A 61 -5.44 -3.98 18.99
N PRO A 62 -5.42 -5.21 18.43
CA PRO A 62 -6.06 -5.52 17.15
C PRO A 62 -7.58 -5.25 17.16
N SER A 63 -8.23 -5.25 18.32
CA SER A 63 -9.65 -4.90 18.47
C SER A 63 -9.96 -3.43 18.19
N ALA A 64 -8.96 -2.54 18.14
CA ALA A 64 -9.15 -1.11 17.87
C ALA A 64 -9.54 -0.81 16.40
N ALA A 65 -9.24 -1.70 15.45
CA ALA A 65 -9.74 -1.62 14.06
C ALA A 65 -11.17 -2.16 13.89
N GLN A 66 -11.79 -2.69 14.95
CA GLN A 66 -13.15 -3.21 14.86
C GLN A 66 -14.15 -2.06 14.77
N TRP A 67 -15.13 -2.20 13.86
CA TRP A 67 -16.18 -1.19 13.65
C TRP A 67 -16.92 -0.78 14.93
N LYS A 68 -17.09 -1.70 15.89
CA LYS A 68 -17.69 -1.44 17.21
C LYS A 68 -16.85 -0.50 18.06
N SER A 69 -15.52 -0.63 18.01
CA SER A 69 -14.59 0.23 18.75
C SER A 69 -14.56 1.64 18.15
N PHE A 70 -14.73 1.77 16.83
CA PHE A 70 -14.73 3.05 16.12
C PHE A 70 -15.97 3.90 16.44
N LEU A 71 -17.15 3.27 16.58
CA LEU A 71 -18.40 3.95 16.92
C LEU A 71 -18.44 4.47 18.37
N MET A 72 -17.75 3.80 19.30
CA MET A 72 -17.70 4.24 20.71
C MET A 72 -16.88 5.51 20.92
N THR A 73 -15.94 5.84 20.01
CA THR A 73 -15.07 7.01 20.18
C THR A 73 -15.63 8.29 19.54
N ASN A 74 -16.56 8.19 18.58
CA ASN A 74 -16.99 9.34 17.77
C ASN A 74 -18.48 9.65 17.73
N PHE A 75 -19.35 8.95 18.47
CA PHE A 75 -20.76 9.35 18.55
C PHE A 75 -21.30 9.30 19.98
N LEU A 76 -21.66 10.50 20.45
CA LEU A 76 -22.76 10.74 21.36
C LEU A 76 -23.94 9.82 20.96
N PHE A 77 -24.13 8.73 21.70
CA PHE A 77 -25.31 7.86 21.64
C PHE A 77 -26.60 8.57 22.09
N HIS A 78 -26.66 9.90 22.03
CA HIS A 78 -27.78 10.70 22.53
C HIS A 78 -28.88 10.97 21.49
N GLN A 79 -28.76 10.46 20.25
CA GLN A 79 -29.76 10.70 19.19
C GLN A 79 -30.37 9.41 18.57
N ASN A 80 -30.06 8.22 19.08
CA ASN A 80 -30.63 6.97 18.58
C ASN A 80 -31.58 6.25 19.56
N TYR A 81 -32.19 6.97 20.50
CA TYR A 81 -33.28 6.43 21.34
C TYR A 81 -34.67 6.53 20.68
N ASN A 82 -34.77 6.89 19.40
CA ASN A 82 -36.06 7.09 18.73
C ASN A 82 -36.32 6.19 17.51
N PHE A 83 -35.38 5.32 17.12
CA PHE A 83 -35.57 4.43 15.95
C PHE A 83 -35.93 2.97 16.29
N ASP A 84 -35.80 2.55 17.56
CA ASP A 84 -36.06 1.15 17.95
C ASP A 84 -37.55 0.79 18.12
N HIS A 85 -38.47 1.75 17.99
CA HIS A 85 -39.90 1.45 18.05
C HIS A 85 -40.55 1.14 16.70
N GLN A 86 -39.84 1.22 15.56
CA GLN A 86 -40.47 1.07 14.24
C GLN A 86 -40.10 -0.19 13.43
N PHE A 87 -39.16 -1.02 13.87
CA PHE A 87 -38.76 -2.23 13.13
C PHE A 87 -39.21 -3.56 13.74
N ARG A 88 -40.26 -3.56 14.57
CA ARG A 88 -40.89 -4.78 15.09
C ARG A 88 -42.16 -5.23 14.37
N PHE A 89 -42.26 -4.97 13.06
CA PHE A 89 -43.19 -5.66 12.17
C PHE A 89 -42.52 -5.96 10.84
N PHE A 90 -42.92 -7.09 10.25
CA PHE A 90 -42.34 -7.85 9.13
C PHE A 90 -41.20 -8.80 9.58
N PHE A 91 -41.37 -10.11 9.82
CA PHE A 91 -41.94 -11.17 8.96
C PHE A 91 -42.17 -10.83 7.49
#